data_AF-A0A5N5DWS2-F1
#
_entry.id   AF-A0A5N5DWS2-F1
#
_cell.length_a   1.000
_cell.length_b   1.000
_cell.length_c   1.000
_cell.angle_alpha   90.00
_cell.angle_beta   90.00
_cell.angle_gamma   90.00
#
_symmetry.space_group_name_H-M   'P 1'
#
loop_
_entity.id
_entity.type
_entity.pdbx_description
1 polymer ?
#
loop_
_entity_poly.entity_id
_entity_poly.type
_entity_poly.pdbx_seq_one_letter_code
_entity_poly.pdbx_strand_id
1 'polypeptide(L)'
;MITIEIAPTLTGAPSAGVVGQPYTHAFTVTGQPAPTVTAGGALPAGLTLTETGVLSGTPTETGSFAVTFTASNGIGTPATLDATITITAAPEPPATGSLGSLGNFGS
;
A
#
# COMPACT_ATOMS: atom_id res chain seq x y z
N MET A 1 -20.88 31.91 11.93
CA MET A 1 -19.75 30.96 11.90
C MET A 1 -19.05 31.18 10.58
N ILE A 2 -17.79 31.62 10.57
CA ILE A 2 -16.99 31.66 9.34
C ILE A 2 -16.22 30.35 9.31
N THR A 3 -16.49 29.48 8.33
CA THR A 3 -15.68 28.29 8.09
C THR A 3 -14.45 28.73 7.32
N ILE A 4 -13.26 28.49 7.87
CA ILE A 4 -12.01 28.75 7.16
C ILE A 4 -11.81 27.59 6.18
N GLU A 5 -11.81 27.91 4.89
CA GLU A 5 -11.50 26.97 3.82
C GLU A 5 -9.97 26.86 3.67
N ILE A 6 -9.46 25.64 3.70
CA ILE A 6 -8.02 25.34 3.60
C ILE A 6 -7.87 24.32 2.48
N ALA A 7 -7.07 24.69 1.47
CA ALA A 7 -6.70 23.78 0.38
C ALA A 7 -6.04 22.50 0.95
N PRO A 8 -6.22 21.35 0.28
CA PRO A 8 -5.71 20.09 0.80
C PRO A 8 -4.20 20.03 0.70
N THR A 9 -3.56 19.32 1.62
CA THR A 9 -2.18 18.84 1.45
C THR A 9 -2.14 17.34 1.69
N LEU A 10 -1.28 16.67 0.93
CA LEU A 10 -1.11 15.22 0.97
C LEU A 10 0.38 14.91 1.00
N THR A 11 0.83 14.25 2.05
CA THR A 11 2.23 13.86 2.22
C THR A 11 2.34 12.46 2.83
N GLY A 12 3.45 11.80 2.56
CA GLY A 12 3.71 10.43 3.02
C GLY A 12 4.52 9.67 1.97
N ALA A 13 5.11 8.55 2.39
CA ALA A 13 5.84 7.68 1.49
C ALA A 13 5.58 6.23 1.91
N PRO A 14 4.88 5.42 1.08
CA PRO A 14 4.60 4.04 1.41
C PRO A 14 5.91 3.28 1.57
N SER A 15 6.04 2.54 2.67
CA SER A 15 7.14 1.60 2.86
C SER A 15 6.96 0.38 1.96
N ALA A 16 8.04 -0.37 1.74
CA ALA A 16 7.94 -1.66 1.05
C ALA A 16 7.06 -2.63 1.85
N GLY A 17 6.23 -3.39 1.14
CA GLY A 17 5.40 -4.47 1.68
C GLY A 17 5.97 -5.85 1.34
N VAL A 18 5.45 -6.87 2.01
CA VAL A 18 5.82 -8.28 1.76
C VAL A 18 4.57 -9.05 1.40
N VAL A 19 4.64 -9.88 0.35
CA VAL A 19 3.50 -10.73 -0.06
C VAL A 19 3.03 -11.59 1.10
N GLY A 20 1.70 -11.62 1.29
CA GLY A 20 1.05 -12.41 2.34
C GLY A 20 1.12 -11.81 3.74
N GLN A 21 1.80 -10.67 3.93
CA GLN A 21 1.85 -9.98 5.22
C GLN A 21 0.88 -8.79 5.27
N PRO A 22 0.24 -8.54 6.43
CA PRO A 22 -0.64 -7.38 6.58
C PRO A 22 0.17 -6.10 6.40
N TYR A 23 -0.32 -5.24 5.54
CA TYR A 23 0.27 -3.96 5.21
C TYR A 23 -0.69 -2.84 5.59
N THR A 24 -0.19 -1.84 6.29
CA THR A 24 -0.94 -0.62 6.64
C THR A 24 -0.02 0.58 6.53
N HIS A 25 -0.43 1.57 5.75
CA HIS A 25 0.24 2.85 5.61
C HIS A 25 -0.78 3.99 5.65
N ALA A 26 -0.58 4.95 6.54
CA ALA A 26 -1.44 6.13 6.65
C ALA A 26 -0.73 7.34 6.06
N PHE A 27 -1.32 7.94 5.03
CA PHE A 27 -0.88 9.22 4.49
C PHE A 27 -1.33 10.36 5.41
N THR A 28 -0.53 11.43 5.45
CA THR A 28 -0.88 12.65 6.16
C THR A 28 -1.67 13.54 5.21
N VAL A 29 -2.97 13.66 5.48
CA VAL A 29 -3.89 14.50 4.71
C VAL A 29 -4.39 15.62 5.61
N THR A 30 -4.24 16.87 5.15
CA THR A 30 -4.82 18.03 5.84
C THR A 30 -5.63 18.86 4.87
N GLY A 31 -6.55 19.68 5.36
CA GLY A 31 -7.43 20.51 4.53
C GLY A 31 -8.78 20.73 5.21
N GLN A 32 -9.50 21.76 4.78
CA GLN A 32 -10.85 22.03 5.24
C GLN A 32 -11.73 22.57 4.10
N PRO A 33 -12.88 21.93 3.79
CA PRO A 33 -13.46 20.71 4.38
C PRO A 33 -12.55 19.48 4.30
N ALA A 34 -12.87 18.42 5.05
CA ALA A 34 -12.05 17.21 5.08
C ALA A 34 -11.89 16.65 3.66
N PRO A 35 -10.65 16.52 3.15
CA PRO A 35 -10.41 16.06 1.79
C PRO A 35 -10.63 14.55 1.63
N THR A 36 -11.08 14.18 0.44
CA THR A 36 -11.17 12.81 -0.03
C THR A 36 -9.90 12.45 -0.79
N VAL A 37 -9.26 11.35 -0.41
CA VAL A 37 -8.10 10.81 -1.12
C VAL A 37 -8.52 9.72 -2.08
N THR A 38 -8.04 9.81 -3.32
CA THR A 38 -8.19 8.80 -4.36
C THR A 38 -6.83 8.33 -4.85
N ALA A 39 -6.75 7.08 -5.30
CA ALA A 39 -5.58 6.53 -5.97
C ALA A 39 -5.84 6.51 -7.48
N GLY A 40 -4.90 7.06 -8.24
CA GLY A 40 -4.76 6.84 -9.67
C GLY A 40 -3.69 5.79 -9.96
N GLY A 41 -3.95 4.91 -10.93
CA GLY A 41 -3.06 3.81 -11.31
C GLY A 41 -3.51 2.44 -10.77
N ALA A 42 -2.63 1.45 -10.86
CA ALA A 42 -2.88 0.10 -10.39
C ALA A 42 -2.34 -0.06 -8.96
N LEU A 43 -3.24 -0.22 -7.99
CA LEU A 43 -2.85 -0.66 -6.65
C LEU A 43 -2.41 -2.13 -6.69
N PRO A 44 -1.43 -2.54 -5.85
CA PRO A 44 -1.07 -3.95 -5.72
C PRO A 44 -2.31 -4.78 -5.35
N ALA A 45 -2.46 -5.97 -5.95
CA ALA A 45 -3.57 -6.86 -5.67
C ALA A 45 -3.66 -7.16 -4.16
N GLY A 46 -4.85 -6.96 -3.57
CA GLY A 46 -5.10 -7.16 -2.15
C GLY A 46 -4.88 -5.93 -1.25
N LEU A 47 -4.43 -4.79 -1.82
CA LEU A 47 -4.41 -3.50 -1.12
C LEU A 47 -5.60 -2.62 -1.51
N THR A 48 -6.14 -1.89 -0.53
CA THR A 48 -7.21 -0.92 -0.72
C THR A 48 -6.83 0.42 -0.09
N LEU A 49 -7.16 1.52 -0.77
CA LEU A 49 -7.04 2.87 -0.22
C LEU A 49 -8.39 3.34 0.32
N THR A 50 -8.42 3.87 1.54
CA THR A 50 -9.58 4.58 2.09
C THR A 50 -9.59 6.05 1.68
N GLU A 51 -10.77 6.66 1.67
CA GLU A 51 -10.95 8.09 1.39
C GLU A 51 -10.22 9.01 2.37
N THR A 52 -9.86 8.49 3.55
CA THR A 52 -9.06 9.20 4.56
C THR A 52 -7.55 9.13 4.31
N GLY A 53 -7.11 8.47 3.23
CA GLY A 53 -5.69 8.30 2.92
C GLY A 53 -5.03 7.17 3.69
N VAL A 54 -5.75 6.10 4.04
CA VAL A 54 -5.15 4.90 4.64
C VAL A 54 -5.11 3.77 3.62
N LEU A 55 -3.91 3.34 3.27
CA LEU A 55 -3.67 2.20 2.41
C LEU A 55 -3.49 0.95 3.30
N SER A 56 -4.41 -0.01 3.19
CA SER A 56 -4.36 -1.23 3.98
C SER A 56 -4.76 -2.47 3.20
N GLY A 57 -4.32 -3.63 3.67
CA GLY A 57 -4.68 -4.93 3.10
C GLY A 57 -3.55 -5.94 3.19
N THR A 58 -3.61 -6.97 2.35
CA THR A 58 -2.59 -8.01 2.26
C THR A 58 -2.19 -8.14 0.80
N PRO A 59 -0.99 -7.68 0.40
CA PRO A 59 -0.57 -7.74 -0.98
C PRO A 59 -0.33 -9.20 -1.39
N THR A 60 -0.84 -9.59 -2.55
CA THR A 60 -0.72 -10.95 -3.09
C THR A 60 0.26 -11.05 -4.26
N GLU A 61 0.74 -9.90 -4.76
CA GLU A 61 1.57 -9.80 -5.95
C GLU A 61 2.87 -9.05 -5.65
N THR A 62 4.00 -9.63 -6.06
CA THR A 62 5.31 -8.97 -5.98
C THR A 62 5.48 -8.00 -7.15
N GLY A 63 6.11 -6.86 -6.91
CA GLY A 63 6.33 -5.87 -7.96
C GLY A 63 6.51 -4.46 -7.43
N SER A 64 6.76 -3.52 -8.35
CA SER A 64 6.78 -2.09 -8.07
C SER A 64 5.59 -1.44 -8.76
N PHE A 65 4.72 -0.81 -7.98
CA PHE A 65 3.47 -0.22 -8.45
C PHE A 65 3.56 1.29 -8.29
N ALA A 66 3.58 2.01 -9.41
CA ALA A 66 3.51 3.48 -9.41
C ALA A 66 2.06 3.91 -9.23
N VAL A 67 1.79 4.66 -8.15
CA VAL A 67 0.45 5.11 -7.77
C VAL A 67 0.50 6.60 -7.50
N THR A 68 -0.43 7.33 -8.10
CA THR A 68 -0.59 8.77 -7.87
C THR A 68 -1.76 8.97 -6.94
N PHE A 69 -1.49 9.40 -5.71
CA PHE A 69 -2.52 9.73 -4.75
C PHE A 69 -2.98 11.18 -4.93
N THR A 70 -4.28 11.42 -4.94
CA THR A 70 -4.87 12.75 -5.10
C THR A 70 -5.81 13.04 -3.95
N ALA A 71 -5.56 14.12 -3.19
CA ALA A 71 -6.45 14.61 -2.16
C ALA A 71 -7.20 15.87 -2.65
N SER A 72 -8.53 15.84 -2.60
CA SER A 72 -9.37 16.96 -3.01
C SER A 72 -10.51 17.19 -2.02
N ASN A 73 -10.78 18.45 -1.70
CA ASN A 73 -11.95 18.89 -0.94
C ASN A 73 -12.78 19.95 -1.68
N GLY A 74 -12.53 20.15 -2.98
CA GLY A 74 -13.15 21.21 -3.78
C GLY A 74 -12.63 22.62 -3.51
N ILE A 75 -11.68 22.79 -2.58
CA ILE A 75 -11.05 24.07 -2.26
C ILE A 75 -9.66 24.13 -2.89
N GLY A 76 -9.43 25.16 -3.71
CA GLY A 76 -8.14 25.37 -4.35
C GLY A 76 -7.72 24.22 -5.27
N THR A 77 -6.42 24.00 -5.41
CA THR A 77 -5.86 22.91 -6.20
C THR A 77 -5.79 21.62 -5.39
N PRO A 78 -6.22 20.47 -5.95
CA PRO A 78 -6.01 19.17 -5.34
C PRO A 78 -4.53 18.90 -5.06
N ALA A 79 -4.22 18.30 -3.92
CA ALA A 79 -2.86 17.86 -3.63
C ALA A 79 -2.62 16.51 -4.33
N THR A 80 -1.48 16.40 -5.00
CA THR A 80 -1.06 15.17 -5.68
C THR A 80 0.24 14.66 -5.08
N LEU A 81 0.36 13.35 -4.96
CA LEU A 81 1.51 12.67 -4.41
C LEU A 81 1.79 11.41 -5.22
N ASP A 82 2.87 11.46 -6.00
CA ASP A 82 3.37 10.29 -6.71
C ASP A 82 4.19 9.43 -5.75
N ALA A 83 3.82 8.16 -5.64
CA ALA A 83 4.49 7.20 -4.78
C ALA A 83 4.66 5.86 -5.49
N THR A 84 5.70 5.13 -5.10
CA THR A 84 5.97 3.78 -5.61
C THR A 84 5.82 2.78 -4.48
N ILE A 85 4.87 1.87 -4.60
CA ILE A 85 4.67 0.78 -3.64
C ILE A 85 5.48 -0.41 -4.13
N THR A 86 6.50 -0.80 -3.37
CA THR A 86 7.31 -1.97 -3.67
C THR A 86 6.84 -3.14 -2.81
N ILE A 87 6.43 -4.24 -3.44
CA ILE A 87 6.09 -5.49 -2.76
C ILE A 87 7.14 -6.54 -3.06
N THR A 88 7.79 -7.05 -2.02
CA THR A 88 8.78 -8.14 -2.13
C THR A 88 8.17 -9.48 -1.76
N ALA A 89 8.76 -10.57 -2.24
CA ALA A 89 8.37 -11.92 -1.82
C ALA A 89 8.63 -12.09 -0.32
N ALA A 90 7.82 -12.91 0.35
CA ALA A 90 8.16 -13.37 1.68
C ALA A 90 9.46 -14.18 1.63
N PRO A 91 10.35 -14.07 2.63
CA PRO A 91 11.49 -14.96 2.72
C PRO A 91 10.97 -16.40 2.78
N GLU A 92 11.37 -17.22 1.82
CA GLU A 92 10.99 -18.62 1.79
C GLU A 92 11.55 -19.29 3.06
N PRO A 93 10.73 -20.07 3.80
CA PRO A 93 11.25 -20.88 4.90
C PRO A 93 12.40 -21.74 4.35
N PRO A 94 13.51 -21.93 5.10
CA PRO A 94 14.55 -22.83 4.65
C PRO A 94 13.91 -24.18 4.36
N ALA A 95 14.06 -24.66 3.13
CA ALA A 95 13.54 -25.96 2.74
C ALA A 95 14.01 -26.98 3.77
N THR A 96 13.09 -27.50 4.58
CA THR A 96 13.35 -28.73 5.34
C THR A 96 13.53 -29.79 4.28
N GLY A 97 14.79 -30.04 3.93
CA GLY A 97 15.19 -31.02 2.94
C GLY A 97 14.36 -32.28 3.18
N SER A 98 13.64 -32.69 2.15
CA SER A 98 13.07 -34.02 2.12
C SER A 98 14.21 -34.97 2.46
N LEU A 99 14.14 -35.61 3.62
CA LEU A 99 14.99 -36.77 3.89
C LEU A 99 14.55 -37.79 2.86
N GLY A 100 15.27 -37.81 1.74
CA GLY A 100 15.06 -38.75 0.66
C GLY A 100 14.85 -40.11 1.27
N SER A 101 13.74 -40.73 0.90
CA SER A 101 13.43 -42.12 1.16
C SER A 101 14.69 -42.96 1.00
N LEU A 102 15.33 -43.36 2.12
CA LEU A 102 16.31 -44.43 2.10
C LEU A 102 15.53 -45.73 2.03
N GLY A 103 15.00 -45.98 0.84
CA GLY A 103 14.53 -47.29 0.47
C GLY A 103 15.66 -48.30 0.56
N ASN A 104 15.28 -49.51 0.97
CA ASN A 104 15.91 -50.75 0.57
C ASN A 104 17.23 -51.14 1.28
N PHE A 105 17.12 -51.68 2.49
CA PHE A 105 18.03 -52.74 2.93
C PHE A 105 17.47 -54.06 2.38
N GLY A 106 17.85 -54.36 1.14
CA GLY A 106 17.56 -55.63 0.51
C GLY A 106 18.42 -56.76 1.08
N SER A 107 17.77 -57.92 1.19
CA SER A 107 18.30 -59.29 1.38
C SER A 107 18.93 -59.65 2.73
#